data_AF-X0SGK8-F1
#
_entry.id   AF-X0SGK8-F1
#
_cell.length_a   1.000
_cell.length_b   1.000
_cell.length_c   1.000
_cell.angle_alpha   90.00
_cell.angle_beta   90.00
_cell.angle_gamma   90.00
#
_symmetry.space_group_name_H-M   'P 1'
#
loop_
_entity.id
_entity.type
_entity.pdbx_description
1 polymer ?
#
loop_
_entity_poly.entity_id
_entity_poly.type
_entity_poly.pdbx_seq_one_letter_code
_entity_poly.pdbx_strand_id
1 'polypeptide(L)'
;MTTDVDKNLSASMSFLEQVLDREGKKQELEKLRSSESEVVVVSGEYDKIESILSALGIPYDLVNPVSVNNSAFNFNKANAVFINCAGRGLNREGLSKVKEYVERGGKLVTTDWAVEDVIQKIFPDTIRRLSTIKTSDDVVVVQPQGDLGKRLVGLDYEGAQPKWWLESQSYPIEIVKSCKCSISNYKC
;
A
#
# COMPACT_ATOMS: atom_id res chain seq x y z
N MET A 1 -23.69 15.17 6.29
CA MET A 1 -23.90 14.01 5.40
C MET A 1 -22.75 13.04 5.68
N THR A 2 -22.92 12.20 6.70
CA THR A 2 -21.89 11.29 7.28
C THR A 2 -22.63 10.05 7.80
N THR A 3 -23.36 9.35 6.92
CA THR A 3 -24.47 8.51 7.40
C THR A 3 -24.61 7.11 6.81
N ASP A 4 -23.71 6.63 5.94
CA ASP A 4 -23.69 5.22 5.53
C ASP A 4 -22.29 4.62 5.32
N VAL A 5 -21.36 5.40 4.72
CA VAL A 5 -19.96 4.96 4.55
C VAL A 5 -19.30 4.65 5.91
N ASP A 6 -19.57 5.48 6.93
CA ASP A 6 -19.04 5.29 8.28
C ASP A 6 -19.61 4.04 8.97
N LYS A 7 -20.85 3.63 8.65
CA LYS A 7 -21.47 2.43 9.24
C LYS A 7 -20.88 1.14 8.65
N ASN A 8 -20.67 1.10 7.33
CA ASN A 8 -20.05 -0.07 6.69
C ASN A 8 -18.58 -0.20 7.07
N LEU A 9 -17.86 0.92 7.17
CA LEU A 9 -16.48 0.92 7.61
C LEU A 9 -16.35 0.45 9.07
N SER A 10 -17.17 0.98 9.98
CA SER A 10 -17.13 0.54 11.40
C SER A 10 -17.47 -0.94 11.59
N ALA A 11 -18.46 -1.47 10.87
CA ALA A 11 -18.75 -2.91 10.88
C ALA A 11 -17.54 -3.74 10.39
N SER A 12 -16.89 -3.30 9.31
CA SER A 12 -15.69 -3.96 8.77
C SER A 12 -14.51 -3.92 9.76
N MET A 13 -14.33 -2.81 10.47
CA MET A 13 -13.28 -2.69 11.49
C MET A 13 -13.54 -3.63 12.67
N SER A 14 -14.80 -3.77 13.11
CA SER A 14 -15.14 -4.71 14.18
C SER A 14 -14.82 -6.17 13.82
N PHE A 15 -14.98 -6.54 12.54
CA PHE A 15 -14.61 -7.87 12.06
C PHE A 15 -13.08 -8.03 12.03
N LEU A 16 -12.35 -7.02 11.53
CA LEU A 16 -10.89 -7.05 11.52
C LEU A 16 -10.31 -7.19 12.93
N GLU A 17 -10.85 -6.46 13.91
CA GLU A 17 -10.43 -6.61 15.31
C GLU A 17 -10.67 -8.03 15.84
N GLN A 18 -11.82 -8.65 15.53
CA GLN A 18 -12.08 -10.03 15.91
C GLN A 18 -11.09 -11.01 15.26
N VAL A 19 -10.71 -10.78 14.00
CA VAL A 19 -9.69 -11.57 13.31
C VAL A 19 -8.34 -11.40 14.00
N LEU A 20 -7.93 -10.16 14.29
CA LEU A 20 -6.67 -9.88 14.98
C LEU A 20 -6.64 -10.48 16.39
N ASP A 21 -7.77 -10.52 17.10
CA ASP A 21 -7.89 -11.18 18.41
C ASP A 21 -7.71 -12.69 18.30
N ARG A 22 -8.38 -13.33 17.32
CA ARG A 22 -8.23 -14.77 17.04
C ARG A 22 -6.81 -15.15 16.67
N GLU A 23 -6.11 -14.29 15.94
CA GLU A 23 -4.69 -14.46 15.56
C GLU A 23 -3.71 -14.11 16.69
N GLY A 24 -4.20 -13.72 17.87
CA GLY A 24 -3.35 -13.34 19.02
C GLY A 24 -2.63 -12.00 18.86
N LYS A 25 -3.03 -11.16 17.90
CA LYS A 25 -2.40 -9.88 17.55
C LYS A 25 -3.05 -8.65 18.17
N LYS A 26 -4.06 -8.82 19.02
CA LYS A 26 -4.76 -7.72 19.68
C LYS A 26 -3.81 -6.76 20.41
N GLN A 27 -2.81 -7.29 21.10
CA GLN A 27 -1.82 -6.47 21.81
C GLN A 27 -0.95 -5.64 20.86
N GLU A 28 -0.68 -6.12 19.64
CA GLU A 28 0.06 -5.35 18.63
C GLU A 28 -0.76 -4.17 18.12
N LEU A 29 -2.07 -4.37 17.92
CA LEU A 29 -3.00 -3.30 17.54
C LEU A 29 -3.07 -2.21 18.62
N GLU A 30 -3.19 -2.59 19.90
CA GLU A 30 -3.21 -1.63 21.01
C GLU A 30 -1.88 -0.85 21.11
N LYS A 31 -0.73 -1.51 20.87
CA LYS A 31 0.56 -0.81 20.78
C LYS A 31 0.55 0.26 19.69
N LEU A 32 0.04 -0.05 18.50
CA LEU A 32 -0.08 0.90 17.39
C LEU A 32 -1.01 2.08 17.73
N ARG A 33 -2.10 1.84 18.47
CA ARG A 33 -3.02 2.90 18.93
C ARG A 33 -2.39 3.85 19.94
N SER A 34 -1.53 3.31 20.81
CA SER A 34 -0.89 4.05 21.91
C SER A 34 0.43 4.71 21.55
N SER A 35 1.05 4.37 20.42
CA SER A 35 2.31 4.98 19.99
C SER A 35 2.09 6.43 19.53
N GLU A 36 2.97 7.35 19.92
CA GLU A 36 3.06 8.64 19.23
C GLU A 36 3.41 8.34 17.77
N SER A 37 2.51 8.65 16.83
CA SER A 37 2.51 8.16 15.45
C SER A 37 3.89 8.08 14.79
N GLU A 38 4.27 6.87 14.39
CA GLU A 38 5.40 6.64 13.48
C GLU A 38 4.88 6.27 12.08
N VAL A 39 3.60 6.57 11.77
CA VAL A 39 3.00 6.34 10.45
C VAL A 39 2.82 7.67 9.73
N VAL A 40 3.41 7.80 8.55
CA VAL A 40 3.22 8.96 7.68
C VAL A 40 2.39 8.54 6.47
N VAL A 41 1.37 9.33 6.15
CA VAL A 41 0.52 9.14 4.97
C VAL A 41 0.70 10.31 4.02
N VAL A 42 1.22 10.04 2.82
CA VAL A 42 1.26 11.01 1.73
C VAL A 42 -0.09 10.99 1.01
N SER A 43 -0.81 12.10 1.05
CA SER A 43 -2.17 12.21 0.52
C SER A 43 -2.24 11.97 -0.99
N GLY A 44 -3.33 11.36 -1.45
CA GLY A 44 -3.64 11.11 -2.86
C GLY A 44 -5.00 11.70 -3.28
N GLU A 45 -5.35 11.51 -4.55
CA GLU A 45 -6.60 12.06 -5.12
C GLU A 45 -7.83 11.22 -4.73
N TYR A 46 -7.69 9.90 -4.69
CA TYR A 46 -8.80 8.95 -4.54
C TYR A 46 -8.63 8.03 -3.32
N ASP A 47 -7.47 7.38 -3.21
CA ASP A 47 -7.15 6.48 -2.10
C ASP A 47 -7.04 7.25 -0.79
N LYS A 48 -7.65 6.71 0.27
CA LYS A 48 -7.72 7.34 1.59
C LYS A 48 -7.45 6.35 2.72
N ILE A 49 -6.23 5.80 2.77
CA ILE A 49 -5.83 4.89 3.86
C ILE A 49 -5.98 5.52 5.24
N GLU A 50 -5.85 6.84 5.35
CA GLU A 50 -6.06 7.61 6.57
C GLU A 50 -7.46 7.43 7.16
N SER A 51 -8.47 7.13 6.33
CA SER A 51 -9.83 6.84 6.80
C SER A 51 -9.87 5.50 7.54
N ILE A 52 -9.10 4.51 7.07
CA ILE A 52 -8.96 3.20 7.72
C ILE A 52 -8.15 3.33 9.01
N LEU A 53 -7.02 4.05 8.98
CA LEU A 53 -6.21 4.29 10.18
C LEU A 53 -7.00 5.02 11.27
N SER A 54 -7.78 6.03 10.88
CA SER A 54 -8.70 6.73 11.78
C SER A 54 -9.74 5.79 12.39
N ALA A 55 -10.38 4.95 11.56
CA ALA A 55 -11.38 4.00 12.04
C ALA A 55 -10.79 2.93 12.97
N LEU A 56 -9.51 2.60 12.81
CA LEU A 56 -8.76 1.72 13.71
C LEU A 56 -8.19 2.44 14.94
N GLY A 57 -8.30 3.76 15.03
CA GLY A 57 -7.69 4.55 16.11
C GLY A 57 -6.16 4.54 16.08
N ILE A 58 -5.54 4.25 14.93
CA ILE A 58 -4.08 4.28 14.76
C ILE A 58 -3.72 5.71 14.37
N PRO A 59 -2.86 6.39 15.14
CA PRO A 59 -2.52 7.78 14.86
C PRO A 59 -1.51 7.84 13.69
N TYR A 60 -1.61 8.90 12.87
CA TYR A 60 -0.79 9.07 11.67
C TYR A 60 -0.58 10.57 11.36
N ASP A 61 0.50 10.87 10.63
CA ASP A 61 0.77 12.19 10.08
C ASP A 61 0.35 12.24 8.61
N LEU A 62 -0.70 13.01 8.30
CA LEU A 62 -1.12 13.25 6.92
C LEU A 62 -0.33 14.40 6.32
N VAL A 63 0.42 14.12 5.26
CA VAL A 63 1.28 15.10 4.58
C VAL A 63 0.91 15.21 3.10
N ASN A 64 0.95 16.43 2.59
CA ASN A 64 0.80 16.66 1.15
C ASN A 64 2.13 16.34 0.43
N PRO A 65 2.10 15.78 -0.79
CA PRO A 65 3.30 15.59 -1.63
C PRO A 65 4.23 16.81 -1.71
N VAL A 66 3.67 18.02 -1.79
CA VAL A 66 4.44 19.28 -1.83
C VAL A 66 5.22 19.52 -0.54
N SER A 67 4.67 19.14 0.62
CA SER A 67 5.36 19.25 1.90
C SER A 67 6.57 18.31 1.97
N VAL A 68 6.45 17.10 1.40
CA VAL A 68 7.55 16.13 1.33
C VAL A 68 8.73 16.68 0.49
N ASN A 69 8.43 17.50 -0.52
CA ASN A 69 9.46 18.13 -1.34
C ASN A 69 10.27 19.20 -0.60
N ASN A 70 9.78 19.74 0.53
CA ASN A 70 10.47 20.76 1.32
C ASN A 70 11.74 20.19 1.97
N SER A 71 12.90 20.82 1.80
CA SER A 71 14.20 20.35 2.33
C SER A 71 14.22 20.12 3.85
N ALA A 72 13.39 20.81 4.63
CA ALA A 72 13.29 20.59 6.09
C ALA A 72 12.54 19.29 6.46
N PHE A 73 11.71 18.76 5.54
CA PHE A 73 10.95 17.54 5.77
C PHE A 73 11.84 16.29 5.67
N ASN A 74 11.65 15.34 6.59
CA ASN A 74 12.31 14.02 6.57
C ASN A 74 11.43 12.96 7.22
N PHE A 75 11.67 11.69 6.89
CA PHE A 75 10.93 10.53 7.40
C PHE A 75 11.60 9.87 8.62
N ASN A 76 12.49 10.55 9.35
CA ASN A 76 13.36 9.90 10.34
C ASN A 76 12.61 9.26 11.52
N LYS A 77 11.39 9.72 11.81
CA LYS A 77 10.53 9.17 12.87
C LYS A 77 9.46 8.21 12.33
N ALA A 78 9.46 7.92 11.04
CA ALA A 78 8.43 7.09 10.42
C ALA A 78 8.82 5.60 10.44
N ASN A 79 8.06 4.77 11.14
CA ASN A 79 8.07 3.32 11.03
C ASN A 79 7.49 2.82 9.72
N ALA A 80 6.51 3.54 9.18
CA ALA A 80 5.89 3.22 7.91
C ALA A 80 5.48 4.50 7.18
N VAL A 81 5.68 4.50 5.86
CA VAL A 81 5.20 5.55 4.96
C VAL A 81 4.20 4.92 4.00
N PHE A 82 3.02 5.52 3.92
CA PHE A 82 2.01 5.20 2.93
C PHE A 82 2.00 6.28 1.85
N ILE A 83 1.97 5.91 0.58
CA ILE A 83 1.74 6.83 -0.53
C ILE A 83 0.44 6.44 -1.23
N ASN A 84 -0.58 7.28 -1.10
CA ASN A 84 -1.86 7.09 -1.76
C ASN A 84 -1.75 7.40 -3.27
N CYS A 85 -2.50 6.66 -4.08
CA CYS A 85 -2.55 6.80 -5.53
C CYS A 85 -1.15 6.78 -6.19
N ALA A 86 -0.95 7.59 -7.23
CA ALA A 86 0.29 7.67 -7.98
C ALA A 86 1.41 8.48 -7.29
N GLY A 87 1.18 9.06 -6.10
CA GLY A 87 2.16 9.96 -5.48
C GLY A 87 2.44 11.23 -6.31
N ARG A 88 1.47 11.66 -7.13
CA ARG A 88 1.57 12.87 -7.95
C ARG A 88 1.95 14.07 -7.09
N GLY A 89 2.87 14.90 -7.60
CA GLY A 89 3.37 16.07 -6.90
C GLY A 89 4.67 15.84 -6.13
N LEU A 90 5.13 14.59 -5.95
CA LEU A 90 6.49 14.32 -5.51
C LEU A 90 7.49 14.69 -6.61
N ASN A 91 8.39 15.63 -6.32
CA ASN A 91 9.46 16.01 -7.24
C ASN A 91 10.72 15.17 -6.97
N ARG A 92 11.83 15.48 -7.67
CA ARG A 92 13.11 14.77 -7.48
C ARG A 92 13.58 14.74 -6.02
N GLU A 93 13.37 15.82 -5.27
CA GLU A 93 13.76 15.92 -3.86
C GLU A 93 12.89 15.00 -2.99
N GLY A 94 11.56 15.05 -3.17
CA GLY A 94 10.63 14.16 -2.46
C GLY A 94 10.93 12.69 -2.75
N LEU A 95 11.17 12.34 -4.02
CA LEU A 95 11.55 10.99 -4.43
C LEU A 95 12.88 10.55 -3.80
N SER A 96 13.88 11.44 -3.72
CA SER A 96 15.16 11.12 -3.05
C SER A 96 14.94 10.76 -1.58
N LYS A 97 14.09 11.51 -0.86
CA LYS A 97 13.79 11.22 0.55
C LYS A 97 13.06 9.90 0.74
N VAL A 98 12.09 9.60 -0.13
CA VAL A 98 11.40 8.30 -0.11
C VAL A 98 12.40 7.17 -0.37
N LYS A 99 13.30 7.34 -1.34
CA LYS A 99 14.35 6.37 -1.63
C LYS A 99 15.25 6.14 -0.42
N GLU A 100 15.81 7.20 0.15
CA GLU A 100 16.71 7.13 1.30
C GLU A 100 16.03 6.51 2.52
N TYR A 101 14.76 6.80 2.74
CA TYR A 101 13.95 6.20 3.80
C TYR A 101 13.90 4.67 3.65
N VAL A 102 13.58 4.17 2.46
CA VAL A 102 13.52 2.72 2.19
C VAL A 102 14.90 2.08 2.27
N GLU A 103 15.94 2.72 1.71
CA GLU A 103 17.32 2.20 1.75
C GLU A 103 17.88 2.08 3.18
N ARG A 104 17.38 2.89 4.12
CA ARG A 104 17.72 2.81 5.54
C ARG A 104 16.89 1.77 6.31
N GLY A 105 16.03 1.00 5.63
CA GLY A 105 15.19 -0.04 6.22
C GLY A 105 13.77 0.39 6.57
N GLY A 106 13.35 1.58 6.14
CA GLY A 106 11.98 2.06 6.26
C GLY A 106 10.98 1.21 5.47
N LYS A 107 9.72 1.18 5.92
CA LYS A 107 8.64 0.42 5.28
C LYS A 107 7.79 1.35 4.41
N LEU A 108 7.80 1.11 3.11
CA LEU A 108 6.97 1.86 2.16
C LEU A 108 5.80 0.99 1.69
N VAL A 109 4.59 1.52 1.80
CA VAL A 109 3.37 0.92 1.25
C VAL A 109 2.79 1.91 0.24
N THR A 110 2.50 1.43 -0.96
CA THR A 110 1.88 2.25 -2.01
C THR A 110 0.70 1.50 -2.61
N THR A 111 -0.18 2.23 -3.30
CA THR A 111 -1.04 1.57 -4.28
C THR A 111 -0.24 1.25 -5.54
N ASP A 112 -0.81 0.38 -6.38
CA ASP A 112 -0.24 0.02 -7.67
C ASP A 112 -0.02 1.24 -8.56
N TRP A 113 -0.85 2.28 -8.44
CA TRP A 113 -0.73 3.54 -9.19
C TRP A 113 0.63 4.24 -9.02
N ALA A 114 1.32 4.03 -7.89
CA ALA A 114 2.62 4.64 -7.62
C ALA A 114 3.79 3.94 -8.32
N VAL A 115 3.57 2.81 -9.01
CA VAL A 115 4.65 2.03 -9.62
C VAL A 115 5.44 2.86 -10.60
N GLU A 116 4.79 3.57 -11.52
CA GLU A 116 5.46 4.39 -12.52
C GLU A 116 6.05 5.67 -11.93
N ASP A 117 5.27 6.37 -11.12
CA ASP A 117 5.63 7.72 -10.70
C ASP A 117 6.55 7.79 -9.49
N VAL A 118 6.62 6.71 -8.71
CA VAL A 118 7.45 6.60 -7.52
C VAL A 118 8.42 5.44 -7.66
N ILE A 119 7.93 4.19 -7.64
CA ILE A 119 8.77 3.00 -7.44
C ILE A 119 9.81 2.83 -8.55
N GLN A 120 9.40 2.91 -9.82
CA GLN A 120 10.29 2.82 -10.97
C GLN A 120 11.36 3.90 -10.99
N LYS A 121 11.06 5.10 -10.48
CA LYS A 121 12.02 6.20 -10.47
C LYS A 121 13.08 6.03 -9.38
N ILE A 122 12.69 5.49 -8.21
CA ILE A 122 13.60 5.33 -7.07
C ILE A 122 14.32 3.97 -7.05
N PHE A 123 13.69 2.93 -7.61
CA PHE A 123 14.19 1.55 -7.70
C PHE A 123 13.96 0.94 -9.09
N PRO A 124 14.60 1.48 -10.16
CA PRO A 124 14.32 1.11 -11.55
C PRO A 124 14.53 -0.37 -11.89
N ASP A 125 15.39 -1.05 -11.14
CA ASP A 125 15.73 -2.46 -11.36
C ASP A 125 14.80 -3.44 -10.62
N THR A 126 13.69 -2.99 -10.02
CA THR A 126 12.82 -3.85 -9.21
C THR A 126 11.57 -4.31 -9.95
N ILE A 127 10.65 -3.39 -10.19
CA ILE A 127 9.39 -3.60 -10.92
C ILE A 127 9.18 -2.44 -11.87
N ARG A 128 8.47 -2.68 -12.98
CA ARG A 128 8.12 -1.64 -13.93
C ARG A 128 6.74 -1.82 -14.53
N ARG A 129 6.04 -0.71 -14.77
CA ARG A 129 4.85 -0.67 -15.62
C ARG A 129 5.23 -1.03 -17.05
N LEU A 130 4.47 -1.93 -17.65
CA LEU A 130 4.56 -2.22 -19.08
C LEU A 130 3.78 -1.16 -19.86
N SER A 131 4.48 -0.10 -20.28
CA SER A 131 3.89 1.11 -20.86
C SER A 131 3.12 0.90 -22.17
N THR A 132 3.29 -0.24 -22.84
CA THR A 132 2.67 -0.55 -24.13
C THR A 132 1.32 -1.26 -24.03
N ILE A 133 0.92 -1.71 -22.83
CA ILE A 133 -0.30 -2.50 -22.66
C ILE A 133 -1.34 -1.64 -21.94
N LYS A 134 -2.39 -1.28 -22.67
CA LYS A 134 -3.63 -0.75 -22.08
C LYS A 134 -4.59 -1.91 -21.88
N THR A 135 -5.17 -2.01 -20.70
CA THR A 135 -6.25 -2.97 -20.44
C THR A 135 -7.55 -2.38 -20.97
N SER A 136 -8.38 -3.23 -21.59
CA SER A 136 -9.78 -2.92 -21.80
C SER A 136 -10.55 -3.18 -20.51
N ASP A 137 -11.77 -2.64 -20.45
CA ASP A 137 -12.78 -3.11 -19.50
C ASP A 137 -13.10 -4.57 -19.82
N ASP A 138 -12.55 -5.51 -19.03
CA ASP A 138 -12.62 -6.94 -19.33
C ASP A 138 -12.47 -7.80 -18.07
N VAL A 139 -12.97 -9.04 -18.11
CA VAL A 139 -12.84 -10.01 -17.03
C VAL A 139 -11.87 -11.11 -17.45
N VAL A 140 -10.68 -11.11 -16.87
CA VAL A 140 -9.62 -12.07 -17.18
C VAL A 140 -9.56 -13.18 -16.13
N VAL A 141 -9.17 -14.38 -16.56
CA VAL A 141 -8.81 -15.45 -15.62
C VAL A 141 -7.41 -15.15 -15.07
N VAL A 142 -7.26 -15.17 -13.75
CA VAL A 142 -5.97 -14.98 -13.10
C VAL A 142 -5.43 -16.31 -12.60
N GLN A 143 -4.11 -16.45 -12.65
CA GLN A 143 -3.42 -17.58 -12.03
C GLN A 143 -2.73 -17.06 -10.76
N PRO A 144 -3.24 -17.40 -9.57
CA PRO A 144 -2.57 -17.08 -8.32
C PRO A 144 -1.15 -17.65 -8.33
N GLN A 145 -0.18 -16.85 -7.93
CA GLN A 145 1.21 -17.26 -7.76
C GLN A 145 1.55 -17.23 -6.27
N GLY A 146 2.02 -18.35 -5.72
CA GLY A 146 2.36 -18.49 -4.31
C GLY A 146 1.16 -18.70 -3.37
N ASP A 147 1.41 -18.70 -2.06
CA ASP A 147 0.44 -19.01 -1.01
C ASP A 147 -0.04 -17.77 -0.23
N LEU A 148 0.39 -16.57 -0.64
CA LEU A 148 0.15 -15.37 0.16
C LEU A 148 -1.32 -15.00 0.27
N GLY A 149 -2.08 -15.05 -0.82
CA GLY A 149 -3.53 -14.76 -0.75
C GLY A 149 -4.22 -15.69 0.26
N LYS A 150 -3.82 -16.96 0.28
CA LYS A 150 -4.28 -17.95 1.26
C LYS A 150 -3.86 -17.57 2.69
N ARG A 151 -2.64 -17.07 2.88
CA ARG A 151 -2.10 -16.72 4.20
C ARG A 151 -2.51 -15.37 4.77
N LEU A 152 -2.69 -14.35 3.93
CA LEU A 152 -3.02 -12.99 4.38
C LEU A 152 -4.51 -12.78 4.57
N VAL A 153 -5.33 -13.36 3.69
CA VAL A 153 -6.78 -13.08 3.65
C VAL A 153 -7.61 -14.36 3.55
N GLY A 154 -7.00 -15.53 3.77
CA GLY A 154 -7.72 -16.82 3.79
C GLY A 154 -8.28 -17.23 2.42
N LEU A 155 -7.78 -16.64 1.33
CA LEU A 155 -8.29 -16.94 -0.01
C LEU A 155 -7.77 -18.31 -0.46
N ASP A 156 -8.67 -19.29 -0.50
CA ASP A 156 -8.38 -20.59 -1.07
C ASP A 156 -8.80 -20.61 -2.54
N TYR A 157 -7.82 -20.84 -3.41
CA TYR A 157 -8.03 -20.91 -4.86
C TYR A 157 -8.00 -22.35 -5.37
N GLU A 158 -7.86 -23.35 -4.49
CA GLU A 158 -7.87 -24.77 -4.87
C GLU A 158 -9.18 -25.13 -5.59
N GLY A 159 -9.06 -25.63 -6.82
CA GLY A 159 -10.20 -25.98 -7.68
C GLY A 159 -10.99 -24.77 -8.23
N ALA A 160 -10.60 -23.53 -7.92
CA ALA A 160 -11.24 -22.33 -8.43
C ALA A 160 -10.60 -21.85 -9.74
N GLN A 161 -11.37 -21.12 -10.55
CA GLN A 161 -10.86 -20.30 -11.66
C GLN A 161 -11.11 -18.83 -11.32
N PRO A 162 -10.24 -18.22 -10.49
CA PRO A 162 -10.44 -16.84 -10.08
C PRO A 162 -10.41 -15.93 -11.31
N LYS A 163 -11.37 -15.01 -11.33
CA LYS A 163 -11.49 -14.00 -12.37
C LYS A 163 -11.25 -12.63 -11.76
N TRP A 164 -10.62 -11.76 -12.52
CA TRP A 164 -10.36 -10.39 -12.14
C TRP A 164 -10.91 -9.45 -13.19
N TRP A 165 -11.65 -8.44 -12.73
CA TRP A 165 -12.12 -7.38 -13.59
C TRP A 165 -11.02 -6.34 -13.75
N LEU A 166 -10.57 -6.13 -14.99
CA LEU A 166 -9.62 -5.09 -15.36
C LEU A 166 -10.40 -3.86 -15.80
N GLU A 167 -10.06 -2.71 -15.23
CA GLU A 167 -10.59 -1.43 -15.67
C GLU A 167 -9.73 -0.86 -16.80
N SER A 168 -10.25 0.14 -17.52
CA SER A 168 -9.53 0.79 -18.62
C SER A 168 -8.25 1.55 -18.20
N GLN A 169 -8.03 1.74 -16.91
CA GLN A 169 -6.84 2.39 -16.34
C GLN A 169 -5.90 1.41 -15.63
N SER A 170 -6.23 0.12 -15.58
CA SER A 170 -5.32 -0.90 -15.08
C SER A 170 -4.10 -1.05 -16.02
N TYR A 171 -3.02 -1.61 -15.49
CA TYR A 171 -1.83 -1.89 -16.28
C TYR A 171 -1.05 -3.06 -15.72
N PRO A 172 -0.44 -3.89 -16.58
CA PRO A 172 0.42 -4.96 -16.12
C PRO A 172 1.77 -4.42 -15.61
N ILE A 173 2.28 -5.07 -14.58
CA ILE A 173 3.57 -4.77 -13.94
C ILE A 173 4.50 -5.96 -14.18
N GLU A 174 5.72 -5.67 -14.63
CA GLU A 174 6.78 -6.64 -14.80
C GLU A 174 7.75 -6.60 -13.62
N ILE A 175 8.17 -7.77 -13.14
CA ILE A 175 9.24 -7.91 -12.14
C ILE A 175 10.58 -7.97 -12.88
N VAL A 176 11.40 -6.93 -12.74
CA VAL A 176 12.71 -6.81 -13.41
C VAL A 176 13.79 -7.60 -12.66
N LYS A 177 13.77 -7.57 -11.32
CA LYS A 177 14.69 -8.35 -10.48
C LYS A 177 13.97 -8.97 -9.29
N SER A 178 13.82 -10.29 -9.30
CA SER A 178 13.11 -11.02 -8.24
C SER A 178 13.84 -11.02 -6.89
N CYS A 179 15.16 -10.90 -6.86
CA CYS A 179 15.94 -11.09 -5.64
C CYS A 179 15.88 -9.94 -4.62
N LYS A 180 15.29 -8.78 -4.96
CA LYS A 180 15.16 -7.62 -4.04
C LYS A 180 13.74 -7.05 -3.94
N CYS A 181 12.85 -7.42 -4.84
CA CYS A 181 11.45 -7.02 -4.79
C CYS A 181 10.61 -8.25 -4.42
N SER A 182 10.13 -8.28 -3.18
CA SER A 182 9.08 -9.21 -2.78
C SER A 182 7.74 -8.49 -2.91
N ILE A 183 7.08 -8.61 -4.05
CA ILE A 183 5.61 -8.52 -4.08
C ILE A 183 5.15 -9.83 -3.48
N SER A 184 5.27 -9.95 -2.16
CA SER A 184 5.13 -11.21 -1.47
C SER A 184 5.77 -12.40 -2.22
N ASN A 185 7.07 -12.55 -2.06
CA ASN A 185 7.64 -13.87 -2.02
C ASN A 185 8.78 -13.87 -1.00
N TYR A 186 8.78 -14.93 -0.21
CA TYR A 186 9.71 -15.19 0.87
C TYR A 186 11.14 -15.30 0.37
N LYS A 187 12.06 -14.87 1.25
CA LYS A 187 13.47 -15.27 1.42
C LYS A 187 14.31 -15.55 0.15
N CYS A 188 15.38 -14.76 0.00
CA CYS A 188 16.65 -15.37 -0.41
C CYS A 188 17.15 -16.33 0.67
#